data_AF-A0A6G1E6V5-F1
#
_entry.id   AF-A0A6G1E6V5-F1
#
_cell.length_a   1.000
_cell.length_b   1.000
_cell.length_c   1.000
_cell.angle_alpha   90.00
_cell.angle_beta   90.00
_cell.angle_gamma   90.00
#
_symmetry.space_group_name_H-M   'P 1'
#
loop_
_entity.id
_entity.type
_entity.pdbx_description
1 polymer ?
#
loop_
_entity_poly.entity_id
_entity_poly.type
_entity_poly.pdbx_seq_one_letter_code
_entity_poly.pdbx_strand_id
1 'polypeptide(L)'
;MRGAAVSSLLATSTPASRSISPTAFCSPSSVKPSIAAARPPRLLLSRQAPLASAALGVSDDTGVNMAGTDIVGQNDLLIVGPGVLGRLVAEKWQEEYPGCKVFGQTASTDHHSELSNIGIIPSLKGSTFSQKIPYVIFCAPPSRSDDYPGDVRVAASNWSGEGSFLFTSSTALYDCSDNGLCNEDCPSVPIGRSPRTDVLLKAENVVLEAGGCVLRLAGLYKIDRGAHYFWLRKGSLDTRPDHIINQIHYEVI
;
A
#
# COMPACT_ATOMS: atom_id res chain seq x y z
N MET A 1 32.02 -74.54 1.35
CA MET A 1 30.98 -73.72 0.69
C MET A 1 29.81 -73.57 1.66
N ARG A 2 29.51 -72.31 2.08
CA ARG A 2 28.37 -71.82 2.90
C ARG A 2 28.12 -72.57 4.24
N GLY A 3 28.50 -72.08 5.43
CA GLY A 3 28.15 -70.80 6.09
C GLY A 3 26.84 -70.99 6.89
N ALA A 4 26.87 -71.47 8.14
CA ALA A 4 26.97 -70.72 9.43
C ALA A 4 25.85 -69.67 9.63
N ALA A 5 25.30 -69.37 10.80
CA ALA A 5 25.12 -69.98 12.11
C ALA A 5 24.24 -68.94 12.87
N VAL A 6 23.38 -69.41 13.77
CA VAL A 6 22.49 -68.62 14.63
C VAL A 6 23.32 -67.88 15.71
N SER A 7 22.94 -66.66 16.11
CA SER A 7 22.71 -66.29 17.53
C SER A 7 22.71 -64.78 17.83
N SER A 8 21.76 -64.46 18.73
CA SER A 8 21.80 -63.50 19.85
C SER A 8 21.66 -61.98 19.63
N LEU A 9 20.57 -61.51 20.26
CA LEU A 9 20.26 -60.17 20.74
C LEU A 9 21.40 -59.53 21.53
N LEU A 10 21.64 -58.24 21.27
CA LEU A 10 22.19 -57.31 22.26
C LEU A 10 21.44 -55.98 22.18
N ALA A 11 21.03 -55.49 23.35
CA ALA A 11 20.36 -54.23 23.56
C ALA A 11 21.31 -53.05 23.30
N THR A 12 20.81 -52.00 22.66
CA THR A 12 21.48 -50.71 22.58
C THR A 12 20.57 -49.60 23.11
N SER A 13 21.15 -48.86 24.03
CA SER A 13 20.63 -47.79 24.88
C SER A 13 20.03 -46.60 24.13
N THR A 14 18.90 -46.14 24.63
CA THR A 14 18.24 -44.85 24.39
C THR A 14 19.13 -43.68 24.81
N PRO A 15 19.24 -42.59 24.01
CA PRO A 15 19.68 -41.30 24.51
C PRO A 15 18.51 -40.55 25.15
N ALA A 16 18.78 -40.01 26.34
CA ALA A 16 17.86 -39.31 27.21
C ALA A 16 17.28 -38.03 26.60
N SER A 17 15.99 -37.79 26.89
CA SER A 17 15.33 -36.51 26.71
C SER A 17 15.97 -35.46 27.61
N ARG A 18 16.37 -34.33 27.04
CA ARG A 18 16.69 -33.12 27.81
C ARG A 18 15.44 -32.27 27.90
N SER A 19 14.82 -32.33 29.08
CA SER A 19 13.88 -31.35 29.60
C SER A 19 14.56 -29.98 29.68
N ILE A 20 13.99 -28.98 29.00
CA ILE A 20 14.29 -27.56 29.25
C ILE A 20 13.04 -26.99 29.91
N SER A 21 13.15 -26.68 31.19
CA SER A 21 12.10 -26.04 31.98
C SER A 21 11.96 -24.55 31.62
N PRO A 22 10.75 -23.97 31.78
CA PRO A 22 10.44 -22.61 31.36
C PRO A 22 10.59 -21.62 32.52
N THR A 23 11.47 -20.63 32.37
CA THR A 23 11.52 -19.38 33.13
C THR A 23 12.23 -18.36 32.23
N ALA A 24 11.79 -17.13 31.98
CA ALA A 24 11.02 -16.23 32.82
C ALA A 24 10.20 -15.25 31.95
N PHE A 25 9.06 -14.87 32.48
CA PHE A 25 8.30 -13.69 32.11
C PHE A 25 9.16 -12.44 32.28
N CYS A 26 9.19 -11.57 31.28
CA CYS A 26 9.62 -10.18 31.45
C CYS A 26 8.50 -9.27 30.93
N SER A 27 7.80 -8.63 31.86
CA SER A 27 6.78 -7.62 31.60
C SER A 27 7.40 -6.28 31.20
N PRO A 28 6.66 -5.38 30.51
CA PRO A 28 7.23 -4.24 29.84
C PRO A 28 7.51 -3.07 30.80
N SER A 29 8.72 -2.51 30.71
CA SER A 29 9.10 -1.31 31.43
C SER A 29 8.61 -0.06 30.70
N SER A 30 7.67 0.63 31.35
CA SER A 30 7.20 1.97 31.04
C SER A 30 8.36 2.98 31.10
N VAL A 31 8.61 3.70 30.01
CA VAL A 31 9.45 4.90 30.01
C VAL A 31 8.80 5.99 29.14
N LYS A 32 8.30 7.03 29.79
CA LYS A 32 8.24 8.39 29.24
C LYS A 32 9.28 9.21 30.00
N PRO A 33 10.03 10.11 29.33
CA PRO A 33 9.59 11.50 29.38
C PRO A 33 9.82 12.33 28.10
N SER A 34 8.96 13.34 28.00
CA SER A 34 9.03 14.61 27.27
C SER A 34 10.43 15.23 27.17
N ILE A 35 10.74 15.86 26.02
CA ILE A 35 11.21 17.25 25.93
C ILE A 35 11.04 17.75 24.49
N ALA A 36 10.49 18.96 24.39
CA ALA A 36 10.32 19.76 23.19
C ALA A 36 11.65 20.20 22.58
N ALA A 37 11.75 20.23 21.24
CA ALA A 37 12.80 20.98 20.55
C ALA A 37 12.28 21.54 19.21
N ALA A 38 12.08 22.87 19.26
CA ALA A 38 12.08 23.90 18.23
C ALA A 38 12.10 23.53 16.73
N ARG A 39 11.10 24.07 16.01
CA ARG A 39 11.10 24.32 14.56
C ARG A 39 12.22 25.32 14.18
N PRO A 40 12.98 25.10 13.10
CA PRO A 40 13.79 26.16 12.50
C PRO A 40 12.91 27.13 11.67
N PRO A 41 13.32 28.41 11.51
CA PRO A 41 12.52 29.43 10.86
C PRO A 41 12.53 29.31 9.33
N ARG A 42 11.40 29.67 8.71
CA ARG A 42 11.26 29.88 7.27
C ARG A 42 12.14 31.05 6.82
N LEU A 43 13.11 30.79 5.94
CA LEU A 43 13.80 31.84 5.20
C LEU A 43 12.94 32.23 3.98
N LEU A 44 12.34 33.43 4.06
CA LEU A 44 11.74 34.14 2.94
C LEU A 44 12.87 34.72 2.08
N LEU A 45 13.11 34.16 0.89
CA LEU A 45 13.85 34.86 -0.15
C LEU A 45 12.86 35.48 -1.13
N SER A 46 12.73 36.81 -1.05
CA SER A 46 12.15 37.65 -2.08
C SER A 46 13.11 37.75 -3.27
N ARG A 47 12.70 37.32 -4.46
CA ARG A 47 13.25 37.83 -5.72
C ARG A 47 12.11 38.04 -6.71
N GLN A 48 11.73 39.31 -6.89
CA GLN A 48 11.01 39.80 -8.05
C GLN A 48 12.02 40.16 -9.15
N ALA A 49 11.70 39.81 -10.40
CA ALA A 49 11.80 40.62 -11.64
C ALA A 49 11.55 39.69 -12.87
N PRO A 50 11.29 40.20 -14.10
CA PRO A 50 9.94 40.50 -14.62
C PRO A 50 9.55 39.66 -15.87
N LEU A 51 8.32 39.91 -16.32
CA LEU A 51 7.57 39.37 -17.47
C LEU A 51 8.32 39.23 -18.80
N ALA A 52 7.97 38.17 -19.54
CA ALA A 52 7.83 38.21 -21.00
C ALA A 52 6.65 37.32 -21.44
N SER A 53 5.72 37.92 -22.17
CA SER A 53 4.51 37.32 -22.74
C SER A 53 4.83 36.73 -24.12
N ALA A 54 4.35 35.51 -24.39
CA ALA A 54 4.21 34.99 -25.74
C ALA A 54 2.95 34.12 -25.79
N ALA A 55 1.90 34.67 -26.42
CA ALA A 55 0.70 33.95 -26.80
C ALA A 55 0.94 33.20 -28.12
N LEU A 56 0.42 31.97 -28.22
CA LEU A 56 -0.26 31.38 -29.39
C LEU A 56 -0.33 29.85 -29.25
N GLY A 57 -1.54 29.29 -29.39
CA GLY A 57 -1.75 27.85 -29.56
C GLY A 57 -2.98 27.32 -28.83
N VAL A 58 -4.17 27.77 -29.25
CA VAL A 58 -5.45 27.15 -28.89
C VAL A 58 -5.50 25.74 -29.47
N SER A 59 -5.75 24.75 -28.61
CA SER A 59 -6.29 23.45 -29.01
C SER A 59 -7.41 23.15 -28.02
N ASP A 60 -8.65 23.31 -28.48
CA ASP A 60 -9.84 22.83 -27.79
C ASP A 60 -9.77 21.30 -27.72
N ASP A 61 -9.54 20.76 -26.53
CA ASP A 61 -10.03 19.43 -26.19
C ASP A 61 -11.00 19.60 -25.01
N THR A 62 -12.27 19.33 -25.31
CA THR A 62 -13.42 19.47 -24.42
C THR A 62 -13.29 18.53 -23.23
N GLY A 63 -12.59 19.00 -22.19
CA GLY A 63 -12.75 18.52 -20.84
C GLY A 63 -14.19 18.78 -20.41
N VAL A 64 -14.96 17.71 -20.21
CA VAL A 64 -16.31 17.80 -19.66
C VAL A 64 -16.18 18.35 -18.23
N ASN A 65 -16.38 19.65 -18.09
CA ASN A 65 -16.58 20.30 -16.81
C ASN A 65 -17.87 19.73 -16.22
N MET A 66 -17.75 18.94 -15.15
CA MET A 66 -18.90 18.50 -14.36
C MET A 66 -19.56 19.74 -13.75
N ALA A 67 -20.64 20.19 -14.37
CA ALA A 67 -21.47 21.28 -13.88
C ALA A 67 -22.53 20.73 -12.93
N GLY A 68 -22.11 20.32 -11.74
CA GLY A 68 -22.92 20.34 -10.53
C GLY A 68 -22.29 21.34 -9.57
N THR A 69 -23.07 21.99 -8.70
CA THR A 69 -22.53 22.74 -7.57
C THR A 69 -21.73 21.78 -6.67
N ASP A 70 -20.46 21.57 -7.04
CA ASP A 70 -19.51 20.59 -6.51
C ASP A 70 -18.96 21.05 -5.17
N ILE A 71 -19.84 21.20 -4.19
CA ILE A 71 -19.39 21.35 -2.81
C ILE A 71 -18.88 19.97 -2.39
N VAL A 72 -17.57 19.84 -2.23
CA VAL A 72 -16.97 18.65 -1.64
C VAL A 72 -17.43 18.53 -0.19
N GLY A 73 -18.05 17.39 0.12
CA GLY A 73 -18.50 17.05 1.46
C GLY A 73 -17.33 16.73 2.39
N GLN A 74 -17.55 16.87 3.70
CA GLN A 74 -16.52 16.61 4.72
C GLN A 74 -16.02 15.15 4.74
N ASN A 75 -16.84 14.21 4.24
CA ASN A 75 -16.53 12.78 4.19
C ASN A 75 -16.41 12.25 2.76
N ASP A 76 -16.24 13.12 1.76
CA ASP A 76 -16.05 12.70 0.39
C ASP A 76 -14.70 12.00 0.22
N LEU A 77 -14.68 10.95 -0.59
CA LEU A 77 -13.53 10.06 -0.77
C LEU A 77 -13.14 9.97 -2.25
N LEU A 78 -11.85 10.13 -2.54
CA LEU A 78 -11.24 9.81 -3.83
C LEU A 78 -10.50 8.47 -3.74
N ILE A 79 -10.83 7.54 -4.63
CA ILE A 79 -10.16 6.27 -4.80
C ILE A 79 -9.45 6.27 -6.15
N VAL A 80 -8.12 6.34 -6.14
CA VAL A 80 -7.30 6.18 -7.35
C VAL A 80 -7.03 4.70 -7.58
N GLY A 81 -7.54 4.17 -8.69
CA GLY A 81 -7.56 2.74 -8.96
C GLY A 81 -8.57 1.98 -8.10
N PRO A 82 -9.89 2.20 -8.28
CA PRO A 82 -10.93 1.44 -7.60
C PRO A 82 -10.98 0.02 -8.17
N GLY A 83 -9.98 -0.81 -7.85
CA GLY A 83 -9.90 -2.23 -8.17
C GLY A 83 -10.75 -3.07 -7.20
N VAL A 84 -10.33 -4.29 -6.89
CA VAL A 84 -11.04 -5.12 -5.89
C VAL A 84 -11.05 -4.45 -4.52
N LEU A 85 -9.87 -4.09 -4.01
CA LEU A 85 -9.74 -3.44 -2.70
C LEU A 85 -10.48 -2.09 -2.66
N GLY A 86 -10.32 -1.26 -3.70
CA GLY A 86 -10.96 0.06 -3.74
C GLY A 86 -12.50 -0.02 -3.77
N ARG A 87 -13.09 -1.03 -4.42
CA ARG A 87 -14.56 -1.25 -4.37
C ARG A 87 -15.04 -1.60 -2.96
N LEU A 88 -14.32 -2.47 -2.25
CA LEU A 88 -14.65 -2.83 -0.87
C LEU A 88 -14.52 -1.64 0.10
N VAL A 89 -13.48 -0.81 -0.10
CA VAL A 89 -13.32 0.44 0.66
C VAL A 89 -14.51 1.37 0.39
N ALA A 90 -14.93 1.54 -0.88
CA ALA A 90 -16.06 2.39 -1.22
C ALA A 90 -17.37 1.94 -0.55
N GLU A 91 -17.67 0.64 -0.61
CA GLU A 91 -18.85 0.05 0.01
C GLU A 91 -18.88 0.33 1.52
N LYS A 92 -17.79 0.01 2.22
CA LYS A 92 -17.68 0.25 3.67
C LYS A 92 -17.74 1.73 4.02
N TRP A 93 -17.12 2.59 3.21
CA TRP A 93 -17.14 4.03 3.42
C TRP A 93 -18.54 4.62 3.27
N GLN A 94 -19.32 4.15 2.30
CA GLN A 94 -20.71 4.57 2.10
C GLN A 94 -21.64 4.08 3.20
N GLU A 95 -21.40 2.88 3.74
CA GLU A 95 -22.10 2.36 4.93
C GLU A 95 -21.84 3.24 6.16
N GLU A 96 -20.58 3.63 6.39
CA GLU A 96 -20.16 4.42 7.55
C GLU A 96 -20.55 5.91 7.44
N TYR A 97 -20.51 6.48 6.23
CA TYR A 97 -20.82 7.88 5.95
C TYR A 97 -21.96 8.02 4.92
N PRO A 98 -23.23 7.84 5.33
CA PRO A 98 -24.36 7.99 4.43
C PRO A 98 -24.40 9.37 3.75
N GLY A 99 -24.59 9.37 2.43
CA GLY A 99 -24.63 10.59 1.61
C GLY A 99 -23.26 11.16 1.22
N CYS A 100 -22.15 10.52 1.59
CA CYS A 100 -20.84 10.86 1.04
C CYS A 100 -20.79 10.62 -0.47
N LYS A 101 -19.93 11.38 -1.17
CA LYS A 101 -19.57 11.09 -2.56
C LYS A 101 -18.27 10.30 -2.59
N VAL A 102 -18.26 9.21 -3.34
CA VAL A 102 -17.06 8.42 -3.62
C VAL A 102 -16.69 8.60 -5.09
N PHE A 103 -15.53 9.20 -5.34
CA PHE A 103 -14.98 9.39 -6.68
C PHE A 103 -13.98 8.27 -6.99
N GLY A 104 -14.05 7.72 -8.20
CA GLY A 104 -13.14 6.66 -8.66
C GLY A 104 -12.34 7.08 -9.87
N GLN A 105 -11.01 7.16 -9.77
CA GLN A 105 -10.14 7.44 -10.91
C GLN A 105 -9.60 6.14 -11.52
N THR A 106 -9.82 5.93 -12.82
CA THR A 106 -9.41 4.73 -13.55
C THR A 106 -8.52 5.06 -14.74
N ALA A 107 -7.74 4.08 -15.21
CA ALA A 107 -6.91 4.24 -16.42
C ALA A 107 -7.72 4.12 -17.73
N SER A 108 -8.86 3.43 -17.70
CA SER A 108 -9.77 3.22 -18.84
C SER A 108 -11.23 3.31 -18.38
N THR A 109 -12.16 3.36 -19.33
CA THR A 109 -13.61 3.39 -19.07
C THR A 109 -14.24 2.00 -18.89
N ASP A 110 -13.47 0.92 -19.04
CA ASP A 110 -13.95 -0.47 -19.12
C ASP A 110 -14.88 -0.89 -17.97
N HIS A 111 -14.65 -0.34 -16.77
CA HIS A 111 -15.40 -0.67 -15.56
C HIS A 111 -16.30 0.47 -15.06
N HIS A 112 -16.48 1.55 -15.82
CA HIS A 112 -17.25 2.72 -15.36
C HIS A 112 -18.70 2.39 -15.03
N SER A 113 -19.37 1.56 -15.85
CA SER A 113 -20.76 1.13 -15.58
C SER A 113 -20.86 0.36 -14.26
N GLU A 114 -19.95 -0.60 -14.03
CA GLU A 114 -19.88 -1.37 -12.78
C GLU A 114 -19.64 -0.47 -11.56
N LEU A 115 -18.75 0.52 -11.69
CA LEU A 115 -18.44 1.47 -10.62
C LEU A 115 -19.65 2.37 -10.29
N SER A 116 -20.32 2.90 -11.32
CA SER A 116 -21.53 3.70 -11.13
C SER A 116 -22.65 2.92 -10.47
N ASN A 117 -22.81 1.63 -10.80
CA ASN A 117 -23.84 0.76 -10.22
C ASN A 117 -23.68 0.56 -8.71
N ILE A 118 -22.44 0.68 -8.19
CA ILE A 118 -22.14 0.58 -6.76
C ILE A 118 -21.94 1.97 -6.11
N GLY A 119 -22.41 3.04 -6.77
CA GLY A 119 -22.39 4.39 -6.22
C GLY A 119 -21.01 5.09 -6.23
N ILE A 120 -20.03 4.55 -6.94
CA ILE A 120 -18.76 5.26 -7.21
C ILE A 120 -18.97 6.15 -8.44
N ILE A 121 -18.53 7.40 -8.39
CA ILE A 121 -18.55 8.36 -9.50
C ILE A 121 -17.24 8.20 -10.29
N PRO A 122 -17.22 7.48 -11.43
CA PRO A 122 -15.99 7.17 -12.12
C PRO A 122 -15.51 8.35 -12.98
N SER A 123 -14.20 8.46 -13.13
CA SER A 123 -13.53 9.41 -14.01
C SER A 123 -12.21 8.82 -14.51
N LEU A 124 -11.71 9.32 -15.63
CA LEU A 124 -10.36 8.94 -16.10
C LEU A 124 -9.28 9.61 -15.25
N LYS A 125 -8.12 8.95 -15.14
CA LYS A 125 -6.92 9.55 -14.53
C LYS A 125 -6.59 10.88 -15.21
N GLY A 126 -6.19 11.87 -14.42
CA GLY A 126 -5.94 13.23 -14.91
C GLY A 126 -7.17 14.14 -14.96
N SER A 127 -8.37 13.62 -14.67
CA SER A 127 -9.53 14.46 -14.38
C SER A 127 -9.24 15.41 -13.21
N THR A 128 -9.63 16.67 -13.38
CA THR A 128 -9.44 17.71 -12.38
C THR A 128 -10.66 17.87 -11.51
N PHE A 129 -10.45 18.03 -10.20
CA PHE A 129 -11.50 18.39 -9.26
C PHE A 129 -11.47 19.89 -9.01
N SER A 130 -12.63 20.54 -9.05
CA SER A 130 -12.76 21.98 -8.76
C SER A 130 -12.39 22.31 -7.31
N GLN A 131 -12.57 21.35 -6.41
CA GLN A 131 -12.23 21.45 -4.99
C GLN A 131 -11.44 20.20 -4.57
N LYS A 132 -10.51 20.37 -3.64
CA LYS A 132 -9.73 19.27 -3.07
C LYS A 132 -10.58 18.40 -2.15
N ILE A 133 -10.28 17.12 -2.09
CA ILE A 133 -11.03 16.08 -1.38
C ILE A 133 -10.36 15.75 -0.04
N PRO A 134 -11.11 15.59 1.07
CA PRO A 134 -10.54 15.31 2.40
C PRO A 134 -9.94 13.91 2.51
N TYR A 135 -10.54 12.90 1.88
CA TYR A 135 -10.01 11.55 1.93
C TYR A 135 -9.56 11.12 0.55
N VAL A 136 -8.30 10.70 0.43
CA VAL A 136 -7.73 10.17 -0.80
C VAL A 136 -7.07 8.84 -0.49
N ILE A 137 -7.42 7.80 -1.24
CA ILE A 137 -6.72 6.51 -1.20
C ILE A 137 -6.19 6.17 -2.59
N PHE A 138 -4.91 5.81 -2.65
CA PHE A 138 -4.25 5.37 -3.87
C PHE A 138 -4.03 3.86 -3.81
N CYS A 139 -4.79 3.13 -4.63
CA CYS A 139 -4.84 1.66 -4.72
C CYS A 139 -4.46 1.13 -6.11
N ALA A 140 -4.14 2.00 -7.07
CA ALA A 140 -3.76 1.59 -8.41
C ALA A 140 -2.41 0.85 -8.40
N PRO A 141 -2.26 -0.30 -9.07
CA PRO A 141 -0.96 -0.97 -9.17
C PRO A 141 -0.02 -0.23 -10.15
N PRO A 142 1.32 -0.36 -9.98
CA PRO A 142 2.29 0.28 -10.88
C PRO A 142 2.24 -0.17 -12.34
N SER A 143 1.63 -1.33 -12.62
CA SER A 143 1.71 -2.00 -13.93
C SER A 143 1.06 -1.24 -15.10
N ARG A 144 0.27 -0.19 -14.83
CA ARG A 144 -0.44 0.60 -15.83
C ARG A 144 0.01 2.07 -15.86
N SER A 145 1.23 2.35 -15.39
CA SER A 145 1.77 3.69 -15.29
C SER A 145 3.22 3.77 -15.76
N ASP A 146 3.50 4.75 -16.62
CA ASP A 146 4.86 5.07 -17.06
C ASP A 146 5.59 5.97 -16.03
N ASP A 147 4.86 6.85 -15.34
CA ASP A 147 5.36 7.67 -14.22
C ASP A 147 4.48 7.44 -12.98
N TYR A 148 4.68 6.29 -12.32
CA TYR A 148 3.89 5.93 -11.15
C TYR A 148 4.05 6.93 -9.97
N PRO A 149 5.26 7.42 -9.63
CA PRO A 149 5.39 8.53 -8.68
C PRO A 149 4.67 9.82 -9.13
N GLY A 150 4.64 10.10 -10.44
CA GLY A 150 3.83 11.16 -11.03
C GLY A 150 2.34 11.01 -10.74
N ASP A 151 1.78 9.84 -10.99
CA ASP A 151 0.37 9.56 -10.69
C ASP A 151 0.04 9.76 -9.20
N VAL A 152 0.97 9.38 -8.30
CA VAL A 152 0.83 9.60 -6.86
C VAL A 152 0.89 11.10 -6.51
N ARG A 153 1.74 11.90 -7.18
CA ARG A 153 1.75 13.37 -7.01
C ARG A 153 0.44 14.01 -7.44
N VAL A 154 -0.17 13.52 -8.54
CA VAL A 154 -1.48 13.98 -8.98
C VAL A 154 -2.55 13.66 -7.94
N ALA A 155 -2.54 12.44 -7.39
CA ALA A 155 -3.46 12.06 -6.31
C ALA A 155 -3.27 12.94 -5.06
N ALA A 156 -2.02 13.19 -4.65
CA ALA A 156 -1.69 14.09 -3.55
C ALA A 156 -2.18 15.53 -3.80
N SER A 157 -2.14 16.01 -5.05
CA SER A 157 -2.62 17.35 -5.41
C SER A 157 -4.14 17.51 -5.24
N ASN A 158 -4.89 16.40 -5.39
CA ASN A 158 -6.33 16.35 -5.14
C ASN A 158 -6.68 16.29 -3.65
N TRP A 159 -5.72 16.00 -2.77
CA TRP A 159 -5.94 15.97 -1.34
C TRP A 159 -5.97 17.38 -0.74
N SER A 160 -6.93 17.61 0.16
CA SER A 160 -7.14 18.90 0.83
C SER A 160 -6.08 19.21 1.89
N GLY A 161 -5.42 18.19 2.44
CA GLY A 161 -4.59 18.28 3.64
C GLY A 161 -5.37 18.06 4.94
N GLU A 162 -6.70 18.13 4.89
CA GLU A 162 -7.59 17.65 5.95
C GLU A 162 -7.90 16.16 5.73
N GLY A 163 -8.34 15.43 6.75
CA GLY A 163 -8.63 14.01 6.62
C GLY A 163 -7.34 13.18 6.44
N SER A 164 -7.30 12.32 5.42
CA SER A 164 -6.15 11.41 5.19
C SER A 164 -5.88 11.15 3.72
N PHE A 165 -4.60 11.20 3.35
CA PHE A 165 -4.09 10.65 2.09
C PHE A 165 -3.38 9.32 2.36
N LEU A 166 -3.95 8.21 1.90
CA LEU A 166 -3.45 6.86 2.14
C LEU A 166 -2.93 6.23 0.84
N PHE A 167 -1.76 5.60 0.89
CA PHE A 167 -1.18 4.86 -0.23
C PHE A 167 -0.98 3.39 0.11
N THR A 168 -1.50 2.49 -0.72
CA THR A 168 -1.30 1.05 -0.54
C THR A 168 0.04 0.64 -1.15
N SER A 169 1.02 0.42 -0.28
CA SER A 169 2.34 -0.10 -0.62
C SER A 169 2.42 -1.61 -0.35
N SER A 170 3.64 -2.15 -0.21
CA SER A 170 3.89 -3.58 -0.02
C SER A 170 4.94 -3.86 1.04
N THR A 171 4.73 -4.91 1.83
CA THR A 171 5.74 -5.45 2.75
C THR A 171 7.00 -5.96 2.03
N ALA A 172 6.98 -6.12 0.70
CA ALA A 172 8.16 -6.44 -0.10
C ALA A 172 9.27 -5.37 -0.02
N LEU A 173 8.97 -4.21 0.56
CA LEU A 173 9.92 -3.14 0.80
C LEU A 173 10.69 -3.27 2.11
N TYR A 174 10.32 -4.17 3.01
CA TYR A 174 11.14 -4.43 4.20
C TYR A 174 12.37 -5.26 3.82
N ASP A 175 13.52 -4.86 4.35
CA ASP A 175 14.77 -5.61 4.21
C ASP A 175 14.89 -6.67 5.30
N CYS A 176 13.94 -7.61 5.31
CA CYS A 176 13.86 -8.70 6.27
C CYS A 176 13.56 -10.01 5.53
N SER A 177 14.49 -10.97 5.63
CA SER A 177 14.38 -12.29 4.99
C SER A 177 14.91 -13.43 5.87
N ASP A 178 15.17 -13.13 7.15
CA ASP A 178 15.76 -14.03 8.14
C ASP A 178 14.70 -14.77 8.99
N ASN A 179 13.42 -14.66 8.62
CA ASN A 179 12.26 -15.11 9.39
C ASN A 179 12.13 -14.46 10.78
N GLY A 180 12.83 -13.36 11.03
CA GLY A 180 12.68 -12.54 12.20
C GLY A 180 11.35 -11.78 12.23
N LEU A 181 11.03 -11.22 13.40
CA LEU A 181 9.92 -10.28 13.50
C LEU A 181 10.26 -9.01 12.71
N CYS A 182 9.31 -8.57 11.89
CA CYS A 182 9.43 -7.37 11.09
C CYS A 182 8.29 -6.41 11.46
N ASN A 183 8.62 -5.14 11.69
CA ASN A 183 7.66 -4.07 11.96
C ASN A 183 8.02 -2.81 11.13
N GLU A 184 7.33 -1.71 11.38
CA GLU A 184 7.48 -0.44 10.67
C GLU A 184 8.85 0.23 10.91
N ASP A 185 9.55 -0.12 11.99
CA ASP A 185 10.90 0.38 12.29
C ASP A 185 12.00 -0.40 11.53
N CYS A 186 11.63 -1.51 10.87
CA CYS A 186 12.57 -2.28 10.09
C CYS A 186 13.06 -1.51 8.86
N PRO A 187 14.35 -1.67 8.48
CA PRO A 187 14.92 -0.99 7.34
C PRO A 187 14.16 -1.36 6.07
N SER A 188 14.07 -0.39 5.17
CA SER A 188 13.57 -0.64 3.83
C SER A 188 14.68 -1.12 2.92
N VAL A 189 14.34 -1.91 1.90
CA VAL A 189 15.30 -2.33 0.87
C VAL A 189 15.96 -1.11 0.22
N PRO A 190 17.25 -1.16 -0.12
CA PRO A 190 17.91 -0.03 -0.76
C PRO A 190 17.37 0.19 -2.18
N ILE A 191 17.31 1.46 -2.58
CA ILE A 191 17.09 1.84 -3.98
C ILE A 191 18.17 1.17 -4.84
N GLY A 192 17.75 0.58 -5.96
CA GLY A 192 18.61 -0.19 -6.86
C GLY A 192 18.53 -1.70 -6.66
N ARG A 193 17.81 -2.20 -5.62
CA ARG A 193 17.61 -3.64 -5.43
C ARG A 193 16.81 -4.26 -6.58
N SER A 194 15.75 -3.59 -7.03
CA SER A 194 14.97 -4.03 -8.19
C SER A 194 14.09 -2.90 -8.73
N PRO A 195 13.78 -2.88 -10.05
CA PRO A 195 12.85 -1.88 -10.60
C PRO A 195 11.49 -1.88 -9.89
N ARG A 196 11.00 -3.06 -9.47
CA ARG A 196 9.72 -3.21 -8.78
C ARG A 196 9.70 -2.50 -7.42
N THR A 197 10.73 -2.70 -6.60
CA THR A 197 10.82 -2.09 -5.27
C THR A 197 11.15 -0.60 -5.37
N ASP A 198 11.97 -0.21 -6.34
CA ASP A 198 12.39 1.18 -6.52
C ASP A 198 11.21 2.09 -6.89
N VAL A 199 10.31 1.62 -7.77
CA VAL A 199 9.10 2.38 -8.14
C VAL A 199 8.21 2.61 -6.92
N LEU A 200 8.04 1.60 -6.05
CA LEU A 200 7.24 1.74 -4.85
C LEU A 200 7.90 2.64 -3.81
N LEU A 201 9.21 2.54 -3.57
CA LEU A 201 9.93 3.43 -2.64
C LEU A 201 9.85 4.90 -3.09
N LYS A 202 9.96 5.16 -4.40
CA LYS A 202 9.76 6.51 -4.95
C LYS A 202 8.34 7.01 -4.74
N ALA A 203 7.34 6.15 -4.89
CA ALA A 203 5.94 6.48 -4.61
C ALA A 203 5.69 6.73 -3.12
N GLU A 204 6.23 5.90 -2.22
CA GLU A 204 6.14 6.11 -0.77
C GLU A 204 6.72 7.46 -0.37
N ASN A 205 7.89 7.83 -0.91
CA ASN A 205 8.51 9.13 -0.63
C ASN A 205 7.59 10.30 -1.02
N VAL A 206 6.94 10.24 -2.18
CA VAL A 206 5.96 11.26 -2.61
C VAL A 206 4.83 11.41 -1.57
N VAL A 207 4.31 10.29 -1.07
CA VAL A 207 3.21 10.28 -0.10
C VAL A 207 3.66 10.88 1.23
N LEU A 208 4.83 10.46 1.72
CA LEU A 208 5.38 10.95 2.99
C LEU A 208 5.73 12.45 2.91
N GLU A 209 6.30 12.92 1.80
CA GLU A 209 6.57 14.34 1.55
C GLU A 209 5.30 15.19 1.50
N ALA A 210 4.19 14.61 1.00
CA ALA A 210 2.89 15.26 1.03
C ALA A 210 2.23 15.28 2.42
N GLY A 211 2.76 14.52 3.40
CA GLY A 211 2.16 14.35 4.73
C GLY A 211 1.10 13.25 4.81
N GLY A 212 1.03 12.37 3.80
CA GLY A 212 0.14 11.21 3.78
C GLY A 212 0.68 10.02 4.58
N CYS A 213 -0.10 8.94 4.55
CA CYS A 213 0.18 7.67 5.22
C CYS A 213 0.46 6.57 4.20
N VAL A 214 1.49 5.76 4.49
CA VAL A 214 1.87 4.60 3.68
C VAL A 214 1.44 3.33 4.40
N LEU A 215 0.66 2.51 3.72
CA LEU A 215 0.21 1.20 4.22
C LEU A 215 0.90 0.08 3.45
N ARG A 216 1.94 -0.52 4.04
CA ARG A 216 2.66 -1.66 3.45
C ARG A 216 1.86 -2.94 3.64
N LEU A 217 1.05 -3.30 2.65
CA LEU A 217 0.20 -4.49 2.70
C LEU A 217 0.99 -5.77 2.44
N ALA A 218 0.65 -6.81 3.19
CA ALA A 218 1.08 -8.18 2.91
C ALA A 218 0.38 -8.73 1.65
N GLY A 219 0.60 -10.01 1.33
CA GLY A 219 -0.08 -10.66 0.20
C GLY A 219 -1.60 -10.68 0.40
N LEU A 220 -2.32 -9.80 -0.31
CA LEU A 220 -3.78 -9.77 -0.28
C LEU A 220 -4.34 -11.13 -0.68
N TYR A 221 -5.27 -11.65 0.12
CA TYR A 221 -5.95 -12.90 -0.19
C TYR A 221 -7.41 -12.94 0.23
N LYS A 222 -8.14 -13.80 -0.46
CA LYS A 222 -9.46 -14.34 -0.13
C LYS A 222 -9.51 -15.79 -0.60
N ILE A 223 -10.59 -16.50 -0.30
CA ILE A 223 -10.67 -17.96 -0.51
C ILE A 223 -10.33 -18.41 -1.95
N ASP A 224 -10.70 -17.63 -2.96
CA ASP A 224 -10.60 -17.96 -4.39
C ASP A 224 -9.53 -17.13 -5.13
N ARG A 225 -8.84 -16.21 -4.45
CA ARG A 225 -7.87 -15.30 -5.08
C ARG A 225 -6.82 -14.81 -4.09
N GLY A 226 -5.56 -14.81 -4.50
CA GLY A 226 -4.50 -14.14 -3.74
C GLY A 226 -3.11 -14.69 -4.02
N ALA A 227 -2.14 -14.21 -3.27
CA ALA A 227 -0.75 -14.66 -3.40
C ALA A 227 -0.60 -16.17 -3.17
N HIS A 228 -1.36 -16.75 -2.23
CA HIS A 228 -1.34 -18.21 -1.99
C HIS A 228 -1.60 -19.05 -3.25
N TYR A 229 -2.51 -18.67 -4.15
CA TYR A 229 -2.74 -19.40 -5.39
C TYR A 229 -1.50 -19.44 -6.29
N PHE A 230 -0.78 -18.32 -6.36
CA PHE A 230 0.48 -18.26 -7.12
C PHE A 230 1.52 -19.21 -6.52
N TRP A 231 1.70 -19.18 -5.20
CA TRP A 231 2.69 -20.02 -4.52
C TRP A 231 2.36 -21.51 -4.60
N LEU A 232 1.09 -21.88 -4.49
CA LEU A 232 0.63 -23.27 -4.66
C LEU A 232 0.85 -23.81 -6.09
N ARG A 233 0.84 -22.94 -7.11
CA ARG A 233 0.99 -23.33 -8.52
C ARG A 233 2.42 -23.25 -9.04
N LYS A 234 3.31 -22.49 -8.41
CA LYS A 234 4.65 -22.19 -8.92
C LYS A 234 5.57 -23.43 -8.97
N GLY A 235 5.30 -24.46 -8.16
CA GLY A 235 6.11 -25.66 -8.09
C GLY A 235 7.41 -25.41 -7.33
N SER A 236 8.53 -25.33 -8.04
CA SER A 236 9.85 -25.12 -7.42
C SER A 236 10.14 -23.64 -7.17
N LEU A 237 10.67 -23.33 -5.99
CA LEU A 237 11.09 -21.99 -5.60
C LEU A 237 12.60 -21.98 -5.32
N ASP A 238 13.30 -20.99 -5.87
CA ASP A 238 14.68 -20.69 -5.50
C ASP A 238 14.69 -19.83 -4.23
N THR A 239 14.26 -20.44 -3.13
CA THR A 239 14.21 -19.83 -1.80
C THR A 239 14.47 -20.87 -0.73
N ARG A 240 14.69 -20.43 0.50
CA ARG A 240 14.89 -21.34 1.62
C ARG A 240 13.62 -22.16 1.89
N PRO A 241 13.74 -23.45 2.27
CA PRO A 241 12.59 -24.30 2.59
C PRO A 241 11.72 -23.78 3.75
N ASP A 242 12.29 -22.98 4.65
CA ASP A 242 11.63 -22.41 5.82
C ASP A 242 11.12 -20.98 5.58
N HIS A 243 11.10 -20.50 4.33
CA HIS A 243 10.66 -19.13 4.04
C HIS A 243 9.18 -18.92 4.35
N ILE A 244 8.88 -17.85 5.10
CA ILE A 244 7.51 -17.49 5.51
C ILE A 244 6.90 -16.51 4.51
N ILE A 245 5.61 -16.67 4.22
CA ILE A 245 4.85 -15.76 3.36
C ILE A 245 3.76 -15.09 4.19
N ASN A 246 3.84 -13.76 4.29
CA ASN A 246 2.81 -12.96 4.96
C ASN A 246 1.62 -12.72 4.03
N GLN A 247 0.42 -12.93 4.55
CA GLN A 247 -0.83 -12.71 3.84
C GLN A 247 -1.83 -11.94 4.72
N ILE A 248 -2.69 -11.15 4.08
CA ILE A 248 -3.73 -10.39 4.76
C ILE A 248 -5.06 -10.58 4.03
N HIS A 249 -6.09 -10.95 4.79
CA HIS A 249 -7.44 -11.10 4.28
C HIS A 249 -8.08 -9.72 4.09
N TYR A 250 -8.82 -9.53 3.01
CA TYR A 250 -9.40 -8.22 2.69
C TYR A 250 -10.93 -8.23 2.56
N GLU A 251 -11.58 -9.38 2.76
CA GLU A 251 -13.04 -9.46 2.89
C GLU A 251 -13.43 -9.54 4.37
N VAL A 252 -14.61 -9.01 4.70
CA VAL A 252 -15.20 -9.18 6.04
C VAL A 252 -15.69 -10.61 6.15
N ILE A 253 -15.24 -11.31 7.19
CA ILE A 253 -15.65 -12.69 7.52
C ILE A 253 -16.87 -12.65 8.43
#